data_AF-A0A3M1IKZ1-F1
#
_entry.id   AF-A0A3M1IKZ1-F1
#
_cell.length_a   1.000
_cell.length_b   1.000
_cell.length_c   1.000
_cell.angle_alpha   90.00
_cell.angle_beta   90.00
_cell.angle_gamma   90.00
#
_symmetry.space_group_name_H-M   'P 1'
#
loop_
_entity.id
_entity.type
_entity.pdbx_description
1 polymer ?
#
loop_
_entity_poly.entity_id
_entity_poly.type
_entity_poly.pdbx_seq_one_letter_code
_entity_poly.pdbx_strand_id
1 'polypeptide(L)'
;YEAHPENAWQRLKMRVRTPKALAVMMEVAAWREREAQTSNIPRRRVLKDEAIYDIAEHSPTSEKELAALRSLHQGFARSARGRAVLEAVQAGLKRDLDTLPPIRKGKPLSPDETAVMDLLRVLLKAAAGRHGVAPKLIATVDDLEKIARDSEADVPALKGWRRELFGADALAVKRGELGLVVKDGQVTVLPARGLDDTAAPPPARASGRQKKRSRRRRKGEQGEEAGTRQAGEKRAGVPRPA
;
A
#
# COMPACT_ATOMS: atom_id res chain seq x y z
N TYR A 1 -16.19 21.43 26.50
CA TYR A 1 -16.03 20.38 25.49
C TYR A 1 -16.12 19.04 26.21
N GLU A 2 -17.26 18.35 26.12
CA GLU A 2 -17.41 17.02 26.72
C GLU A 2 -16.82 15.96 25.79
N ALA A 3 -15.85 15.22 26.30
CA ALA A 3 -15.20 14.14 25.56
C ALA A 3 -15.94 12.83 25.82
N HIS A 4 -16.97 12.57 25.01
CA HIS A 4 -17.72 11.33 24.97
C HIS A 4 -16.82 10.12 24.59
N PRO A 5 -16.65 9.11 25.46
CA PRO A 5 -15.84 7.92 25.19
C PRO A 5 -16.18 7.19 23.89
N GLU A 6 -17.46 7.09 23.55
CA GLU A 6 -17.98 6.48 22.33
C GLU A 6 -17.47 7.14 21.04
N ASN A 7 -17.05 8.40 21.10
CA ASN A 7 -16.52 9.15 19.97
C ASN A 7 -14.98 9.26 19.99
N ALA A 8 -14.30 8.65 20.97
CA ALA A 8 -12.85 8.76 21.13
C ALA A 8 -12.06 8.26 19.92
N TRP A 9 -12.59 7.27 19.20
CA TRP A 9 -11.98 6.69 18.01
C TRP A 9 -11.90 7.66 16.83
N GLN A 10 -12.78 8.66 16.74
CA GLN A 10 -12.79 9.62 15.62
C GLN A 10 -11.52 10.49 15.58
N ARG A 11 -10.82 10.61 16.72
CA ARG A 11 -9.56 11.35 16.82
C ARG A 11 -8.35 10.52 16.34
N LEU A 12 -8.52 9.21 16.19
CA LEU A 12 -7.51 8.33 15.64
C LEU A 12 -7.47 8.45 14.11
N LYS A 13 -6.29 8.28 13.53
CA LYS A 13 -6.17 8.17 12.07
C LYS A 13 -6.86 6.88 11.63
N MET A 14 -7.77 6.97 10.67
CA MET A 14 -8.47 5.80 10.13
C MET A 14 -7.49 4.91 9.33
N ARG A 15 -6.82 4.00 10.03
CA ARG A 15 -5.90 2.99 9.45
C ARG A 15 -6.56 1.64 9.25
N VAL A 16 -7.70 1.44 9.92
CA VAL A 16 -8.39 0.17 9.98
C VAL A 16 -9.22 -0.04 8.71
N ARG A 17 -9.20 -1.26 8.16
CA ARG A 17 -9.77 -1.56 6.83
C ARG A 17 -10.98 -2.50 6.86
N THR A 18 -11.27 -3.11 8.00
CA THR A 18 -12.38 -4.08 8.16
C THR A 18 -13.36 -3.60 9.22
N PRO A 19 -14.69 -3.79 9.04
CA PRO A 19 -15.70 -3.40 10.04
C PRO A 19 -15.41 -4.02 11.41
N LYS A 20 -15.00 -5.28 11.46
CA LYS A 20 -14.60 -5.98 12.68
C LYS A 20 -13.48 -5.25 13.44
N ALA A 21 -12.41 -4.88 12.75
CA ALA A 21 -11.31 -4.18 13.40
C ALA A 21 -11.71 -2.74 13.79
N LEU A 22 -12.60 -2.08 13.03
CA LEU A 22 -13.16 -0.78 13.44
C LEU A 22 -13.97 -0.92 14.73
N ALA A 23 -14.79 -1.96 14.85
CA ALA A 23 -15.57 -2.25 16.05
C ALA A 23 -14.67 -2.40 17.29
N VAL A 24 -13.59 -3.17 17.17
CA VAL A 24 -12.59 -3.35 18.23
C VAL A 24 -11.88 -2.03 18.55
N MET A 25 -11.46 -1.27 17.52
CA MET A 25 -10.83 0.04 17.72
C MET A 25 -11.74 1.01 18.48
N MET A 26 -13.05 1.03 18.16
CA MET A 26 -14.03 1.89 18.83
C MET A 26 -14.11 1.58 20.33
N GLU A 27 -14.24 0.32 20.70
CA GLU A 27 -14.35 -0.08 22.11
C GLU A 27 -13.05 0.14 22.89
N VAL A 28 -11.90 -0.19 22.31
CA VAL A 28 -10.59 0.02 22.95
C VAL A 28 -10.31 1.52 23.12
N ALA A 29 -10.65 2.35 22.12
CA ALA A 29 -10.51 3.80 22.23
C ALA A 29 -11.45 4.38 23.31
N ALA A 30 -12.67 3.88 23.41
CA ALA A 30 -13.63 4.29 24.44
C ALA A 30 -13.18 3.87 25.84
N TRP A 31 -12.66 2.65 26.01
CA TRP A 31 -12.05 2.21 27.26
C TRP A 31 -10.88 3.11 27.66
N ARG A 32 -9.97 3.42 26.72
CA ARG A 32 -8.84 4.31 26.99
C ARG A 32 -9.30 5.70 27.45
N GLU A 33 -10.35 6.22 26.84
CA GLU A 33 -10.95 7.51 27.21
C GLU A 33 -11.47 7.48 28.65
N ARG A 34 -12.25 6.46 29.01
CA ARG A 34 -12.76 6.27 30.38
C ARG A 34 -11.62 6.15 31.40
N GLU A 35 -10.64 5.30 31.11
CA GLU A 35 -9.48 5.07 31.98
C GLU A 35 -8.65 6.35 32.18
N ALA A 36 -8.46 7.14 31.12
CA ALA A 36 -7.76 8.42 31.18
C ALA A 36 -8.50 9.46 32.03
N GLN A 37 -9.83 9.51 31.92
CA GLN A 37 -10.69 10.38 32.72
C GLN A 37 -10.67 9.97 34.21
N THR A 38 -10.92 8.69 34.50
CA THR A 38 -10.93 8.15 35.88
C THR A 38 -9.58 8.31 36.56
N SER A 39 -8.48 8.01 35.86
CA SER A 39 -7.13 8.10 36.41
C SER A 39 -6.53 9.52 36.33
N ASN A 40 -7.24 10.48 35.75
CA ASN A 40 -6.77 11.84 35.49
C ASN A 40 -5.35 11.90 34.88
N ILE A 41 -5.11 11.11 33.83
CA ILE A 41 -3.82 11.09 33.11
C ILE A 41 -4.02 11.20 31.60
N PRO A 42 -3.01 11.67 30.85
CA PRO A 42 -3.10 11.75 29.40
C PRO A 42 -3.40 10.38 28.76
N ARG A 43 -4.30 10.36 27.77
CA ARG A 43 -4.73 9.14 27.04
C ARG A 43 -3.55 8.31 26.53
N ARG A 44 -2.54 8.96 25.95
CA ARG A 44 -1.34 8.30 25.41
C ARG A 44 -0.48 7.62 26.50
N ARG A 45 -0.63 8.02 27.77
CA ARG A 45 0.00 7.37 28.94
C ARG A 45 -0.77 6.13 29.39
N VAL A 46 -2.08 6.06 29.15
CA VAL A 46 -2.87 4.85 29.37
C VAL A 46 -2.52 3.78 28.35
N LEU A 47 -2.65 4.11 27.06
CA LEU A 47 -2.35 3.22 25.94
C LEU A 47 -1.99 4.03 24.70
N LYS A 48 -0.87 3.68 24.05
CA LYS A 48 -0.39 4.36 22.82
C LYS A 48 -1.33 4.10 21.65
N ASP A 49 -1.44 5.06 20.73
CA ASP A 49 -2.29 4.90 19.53
C ASP A 49 -1.83 3.71 18.68
N GLU A 50 -0.52 3.50 18.58
CA GLU A 50 0.08 2.35 17.88
C GLU A 50 -0.42 1.01 18.44
N ALA A 51 -0.58 0.91 19.76
CA ALA A 51 -1.10 -0.29 20.39
C ALA A 51 -2.59 -0.51 20.11
N ILE A 52 -3.39 0.56 20.03
CA ILE A 52 -4.80 0.46 19.65
C ILE A 52 -4.93 -0.12 18.24
N TYR A 53 -4.11 0.35 17.28
CA TYR A 53 -4.14 -0.20 15.92
C TYR A 53 -3.73 -1.67 15.88
N ASP A 54 -2.67 -2.03 16.61
CA ASP A 54 -2.18 -3.42 16.67
C ASP A 54 -3.21 -4.37 17.30
N ILE A 55 -3.87 -3.94 18.38
CA ILE A 55 -4.98 -4.65 19.01
C ILE A 55 -6.18 -4.77 18.07
N ALA A 56 -6.55 -3.70 17.37
CA ALA A 56 -7.66 -3.73 16.42
C ALA A 56 -7.39 -4.69 15.25
N GLU A 57 -6.17 -4.69 14.73
CA GLU A 57 -5.76 -5.52 13.60
C GLU A 57 -5.73 -7.01 13.95
N HIS A 58 -5.16 -7.38 15.10
CA HIS A 58 -5.06 -8.78 15.52
C HIS A 58 -6.30 -9.28 16.30
N SER A 59 -7.07 -8.37 16.90
CA SER A 59 -8.24 -8.67 17.73
C SER A 59 -7.98 -9.79 18.77
N PRO A 60 -6.96 -9.63 19.66
CA PRO A 60 -6.55 -10.67 20.60
C PRO A 60 -7.69 -11.00 21.57
N THR A 61 -7.99 -12.29 21.70
CA THR A 61 -9.07 -12.82 22.55
C THR A 61 -8.56 -13.47 23.84
N SER A 62 -7.24 -13.63 23.97
CA SER A 62 -6.59 -14.23 25.12
C SER A 62 -5.40 -13.39 25.61
N GLU A 63 -5.03 -13.56 26.88
CA GLU A 63 -3.85 -12.90 27.45
C GLU A 63 -2.58 -13.23 26.66
N LYS A 64 -2.45 -14.49 26.20
CA LYS A 64 -1.32 -14.95 25.39
C LYS A 64 -1.23 -14.21 24.06
N GLU A 65 -2.35 -14.03 23.37
CA GLU A 65 -2.41 -13.26 22.12
C GLU A 65 -2.08 -11.79 22.36
N LEU A 66 -2.63 -11.19 23.43
CA LEU A 66 -2.35 -9.81 23.79
C LEU A 66 -0.86 -9.60 24.12
N ALA A 67 -0.24 -10.56 24.83
CA ALA A 67 1.18 -10.52 25.17
C ALA A 67 2.11 -10.67 23.94
N ALA A 68 1.62 -11.26 22.86
CA ALA A 68 2.39 -11.44 21.62
C ALA A 68 2.49 -10.15 20.78
N LEU A 69 1.68 -9.13 21.09
CA LEU A 69 1.69 -7.85 20.37
C LEU A 69 2.96 -7.05 20.69
N ARG A 70 3.72 -6.70 19.65
CA ARG A 70 4.99 -5.94 19.78
C ARG A 70 4.79 -4.50 20.23
N SER A 71 3.59 -3.95 20.03
CA SER A 71 3.24 -2.59 20.43
C SER A 71 3.06 -2.42 21.95
N LEU A 72 2.95 -3.52 22.69
CA LEU A 72 2.73 -3.53 24.14
C LEU A 72 4.02 -3.83 24.89
N HIS A 73 4.15 -3.26 26.09
CA HIS A 73 5.29 -3.55 26.96
C HIS A 73 5.11 -4.88 27.68
N GLN A 74 6.23 -5.49 28.07
CA GLN A 74 6.24 -6.75 28.81
C GLN A 74 5.40 -6.64 30.10
N GLY A 75 4.53 -7.63 30.32
CA GLY A 75 3.64 -7.66 31.49
C GLY A 75 2.33 -6.88 31.36
N PHE A 76 2.12 -6.09 30.31
CA PHE A 76 0.85 -5.37 30.12
C PHE A 76 -0.36 -6.31 30.09
N ALA A 77 -0.25 -7.43 29.38
CA ALA A 77 -1.35 -8.38 29.21
C ALA A 77 -1.85 -8.95 30.55
N ARG A 78 -0.95 -9.18 31.51
CA ARG A 78 -1.25 -9.69 32.87
C ARG A 78 -1.85 -8.62 33.80
N SER A 79 -1.81 -7.35 33.41
CA SER A 79 -2.26 -6.25 34.26
C SER A 79 -3.79 -6.13 34.30
N ALA A 80 -4.31 -5.35 35.26
CA ALA A 80 -5.73 -4.97 35.28
C ALA A 80 -6.17 -4.27 33.98
N ARG A 81 -5.29 -3.42 33.41
CA ARG A 81 -5.54 -2.77 32.12
C ARG A 81 -5.55 -3.77 30.96
N GLY A 82 -4.67 -4.77 30.99
CA GLY A 82 -4.65 -5.84 29.99
C GLY A 82 -5.97 -6.62 29.95
N ARG A 83 -6.50 -6.97 31.13
CA ARG A 83 -7.83 -7.61 31.26
C ARG A 83 -8.96 -6.71 30.73
N ALA A 84 -8.96 -5.43 31.10
CA ALA A 84 -9.97 -4.48 30.63
C ALA A 84 -9.89 -4.23 29.09
N VAL A 85 -8.69 -4.30 28.51
CA VAL A 85 -8.51 -4.26 27.05
C VAL A 85 -9.11 -5.51 26.40
N LEU A 86 -8.88 -6.71 26.95
CA LEU A 86 -9.48 -7.94 26.42
C LEU A 86 -11.01 -7.88 26.48
N GLU A 87 -11.58 -7.35 27.56
CA GLU A 87 -13.02 -7.11 27.67
C GLU A 87 -13.53 -6.13 26.60
N ALA A 88 -12.79 -5.04 26.36
CA ALA A 88 -13.12 -4.10 25.28
C ALA A 88 -13.03 -4.74 23.89
N VAL A 89 -12.03 -5.60 23.65
CA VAL A 89 -11.94 -6.37 22.39
C VAL A 89 -13.15 -7.28 22.24
N GLN A 90 -13.52 -8.02 23.28
CA GLN A 90 -14.70 -8.90 23.25
C GLN A 90 -16.00 -8.11 23.02
N ALA A 91 -16.14 -6.94 23.63
CA ALA A 91 -17.25 -6.03 23.37
C ALA A 91 -17.28 -5.62 21.89
N GLY A 92 -16.13 -5.25 21.32
CA GLY A 92 -16.00 -4.88 19.91
C GLY A 92 -16.36 -6.01 18.96
N LEU A 93 -15.96 -7.25 19.28
CA LEU A 93 -16.28 -8.45 18.52
C LEU A 93 -17.77 -8.81 18.53
N LYS A 94 -18.51 -8.38 19.57
CA LYS A 94 -19.95 -8.61 19.72
C LYS A 94 -20.80 -7.50 19.11
N ARG A 95 -20.20 -6.39 18.66
CA ARG A 95 -20.96 -5.29 18.03
C ARG A 95 -21.59 -5.76 16.73
N ASP A 96 -22.78 -5.27 16.47
CA ASP A 96 -23.39 -5.37 15.15
C ASP A 96 -22.59 -4.55 14.15
N LEU A 97 -22.03 -5.23 13.14
CA LEU A 97 -21.18 -4.62 12.13
C LEU A 97 -21.96 -3.69 11.19
N ASP A 98 -23.27 -3.89 11.05
CA ASP A 98 -24.14 -3.10 10.18
C ASP A 98 -24.47 -1.73 10.80
N THR A 99 -24.32 -1.60 12.12
CA THR A 99 -24.49 -0.32 12.84
C THR A 99 -23.24 0.56 12.81
N LEU A 100 -22.12 0.04 12.31
CA LEU A 100 -20.85 0.75 12.33
C LEU A 100 -20.83 1.84 11.24
N PRO A 101 -20.16 2.98 11.51
CA PRO A 101 -19.96 3.98 10.47
C PRO A 101 -19.16 3.38 9.31
N PRO A 102 -19.52 3.72 8.05
CA PRO A 102 -18.87 3.15 6.89
C PRO A 102 -17.38 3.49 6.91
N ILE A 103 -16.53 2.47 6.82
CA ILE A 103 -15.10 2.65 6.58
C ILE A 103 -14.97 3.18 5.16
N ARG A 104 -14.71 4.47 5.02
CA ARG A 104 -14.38 5.08 3.73
C ARG A 104 -13.04 4.51 3.26
N LYS A 105 -13.10 3.37 2.57
CA LYS A 105 -11.98 2.87 1.78
C LYS A 105 -11.82 3.87 0.63
N GLY A 106 -10.81 4.73 0.70
CA GLY A 106 -10.39 5.45 -0.51
C GLY A 106 -10.15 4.39 -1.57
N LYS A 107 -10.89 4.45 -2.69
CA LYS A 107 -10.65 3.56 -3.83
C LYS A 107 -9.17 3.73 -4.20
N PRO A 108 -8.34 2.67 -4.27
CA PRO A 108 -6.95 2.85 -4.68
C PRO A 108 -6.91 3.57 -6.03
N LEU A 109 -5.90 4.41 -6.24
CA LEU A 109 -5.70 5.02 -7.55
C LEU A 109 -5.52 3.92 -8.60
N SER A 110 -6.11 4.12 -9.78
CA SER A 110 -5.79 3.31 -10.95
C SER A 110 -4.31 3.50 -11.33
N PRO A 111 -3.72 2.60 -12.14
CA PRO A 111 -2.37 2.80 -12.67
C PRO A 111 -2.21 4.15 -13.38
N ASP A 112 -3.21 4.57 -14.15
CA ASP A 112 -3.21 5.84 -14.88
C ASP A 112 -3.30 7.04 -13.93
N GLU A 113 -4.20 6.99 -12.93
CA GLU A 113 -4.32 8.03 -11.91
C GLU A 113 -3.03 8.16 -11.09
N THR A 114 -2.31 7.04 -10.87
CA THR A 114 -1.00 7.04 -10.21
C THR A 114 0.05 7.73 -11.06
N ALA A 115 0.09 7.45 -12.37
CA ALA A 115 1.01 8.12 -13.30
C ALA A 115 0.73 9.64 -13.38
N VAL A 116 -0.54 10.03 -13.43
CA VAL A 116 -0.94 11.45 -13.37
C VAL A 116 -0.47 12.08 -12.06
N MET A 117 -0.69 11.43 -10.92
CA MET A 117 -0.24 11.94 -9.61
C MET A 117 1.29 12.16 -9.58
N ASP A 118 2.07 11.28 -10.19
CA ASP A 118 3.53 11.43 -10.26
C ASP A 118 3.94 12.62 -11.15
N LEU A 119 3.26 12.85 -12.28
CA LEU A 119 3.46 14.06 -13.10
C LEU A 119 3.12 15.32 -12.31
N LEU A 120 2.00 15.33 -11.60
CA LEU A 120 1.60 16.46 -10.74
C LEU A 120 2.63 16.72 -9.64
N ARG A 121 3.26 15.68 -9.10
CA ARG A 121 4.31 15.81 -8.09
C ARG A 121 5.58 16.46 -8.65
N VAL A 122 5.95 16.12 -9.89
CA VAL A 122 7.07 16.76 -10.59
C VAL A 122 6.74 18.23 -10.86
N LEU A 123 5.55 18.52 -11.39
CA LEU A 123 5.08 19.88 -11.64
C LEU A 123 5.06 20.73 -10.36
N LEU A 124 4.57 20.18 -9.25
CA LEU A 124 4.54 20.86 -7.95
C LEU A 124 5.94 21.26 -7.48
N LYS A 125 6.92 20.35 -7.61
CA LYS A 125 8.31 20.64 -7.24
C LYS A 125 8.90 21.74 -8.13
N ALA A 126 8.60 21.72 -9.43
CA ALA A 126 9.05 22.74 -10.37
C ALA A 126 8.45 24.12 -10.03
N ALA A 127 7.14 24.18 -9.82
CA ALA A 127 6.45 25.41 -9.42
C ALA A 127 6.98 25.96 -8.09
N ALA A 128 7.11 25.10 -7.08
CA ALA A 128 7.70 25.45 -5.79
C ALA A 128 9.10 26.06 -5.92
N GLY A 129 9.96 25.44 -6.75
CA GLY A 129 11.31 25.94 -7.03
C GLY A 129 11.33 27.30 -7.70
N ARG A 130 10.47 27.52 -8.71
CA ARG A 130 10.38 28.82 -9.43
C ARG A 130 9.94 29.97 -8.52
N HIS A 131 9.04 29.69 -7.58
CA HIS A 131 8.47 30.73 -6.71
C HIS A 131 9.13 30.82 -5.33
N GLY A 132 10.11 29.96 -5.02
CA GLY A 132 10.80 29.96 -3.73
C GLY A 132 9.89 29.56 -2.55
N VAL A 133 8.83 28.79 -2.79
CA VAL A 133 7.85 28.40 -1.77
C VAL A 133 7.96 26.90 -1.50
N ALA A 134 7.78 26.48 -0.25
CA ALA A 134 7.78 25.06 0.10
C ALA A 134 6.60 24.32 -0.61
N PRO A 135 6.83 23.17 -1.28
CA PRO A 135 5.79 22.44 -2.02
C PRO A 135 4.52 22.15 -1.20
N LYS A 136 4.68 21.81 0.08
CA LYS A 136 3.59 21.47 0.99
C LYS A 136 2.66 22.65 1.32
N LEU A 137 3.11 23.90 1.13
CA LEU A 137 2.26 25.09 1.28
C LEU A 137 1.35 25.30 0.06
N ILE A 138 1.77 24.77 -1.09
CA ILE A 138 1.05 24.86 -2.36
C ILE A 138 0.04 23.72 -2.47
N ALA A 139 0.48 22.46 -2.28
CA ALA A 139 -0.39 21.30 -2.34
C ALA A 139 0.11 20.15 -1.45
N THR A 140 -0.81 19.37 -0.90
CA THR A 140 -0.52 18.13 -0.16
C THR A 140 -0.63 16.90 -1.08
N VAL A 141 -0.12 15.75 -0.63
CA VAL A 141 -0.28 14.48 -1.37
C VAL A 141 -1.77 14.13 -1.57
N ASP A 142 -2.61 14.42 -0.58
CA ASP A 142 -4.06 14.22 -0.67
C ASP A 142 -4.70 15.13 -1.71
N ASP A 143 -4.23 16.38 -1.84
CA ASP A 143 -4.69 17.29 -2.90
C ASP A 143 -4.31 16.76 -4.29
N LEU A 144 -3.06 16.27 -4.46
CA LEU A 144 -2.62 15.69 -5.74
C LEU A 144 -3.41 14.43 -6.10
N GLU A 145 -3.70 13.56 -5.12
CA GLU A 145 -4.52 12.36 -5.31
C GLU A 145 -5.94 12.74 -5.77
N LYS A 146 -6.55 13.75 -5.12
CA LYS A 146 -7.88 14.24 -5.49
C LYS A 146 -7.90 14.87 -6.87
N ILE A 147 -6.91 15.70 -7.22
CA ILE A 147 -6.79 16.31 -8.56
C ILE A 147 -6.59 15.22 -9.63
N ALA A 148 -5.78 14.20 -9.34
CA ALA A 148 -5.56 13.10 -10.28
C ALA A 148 -6.87 12.36 -10.60
N ARG A 149 -7.72 12.12 -9.58
CA ARG A 149 -9.05 11.51 -9.78
C ARG A 149 -10.05 12.43 -10.45
N ASP A 150 -10.13 13.68 -9.99
CA ASP A 150 -11.22 14.59 -10.33
C ASP A 150 -10.66 15.99 -10.66
N SER A 151 -11.03 16.51 -11.83
CA SER A 151 -10.59 17.82 -12.29
C SER A 151 -11.32 18.96 -11.56
N GLU A 152 -12.47 18.66 -10.96
CA GLU A 152 -13.29 19.60 -10.19
C GLU A 152 -13.15 19.38 -8.67
N ALA A 153 -12.05 18.72 -8.26
CA ALA A 153 -11.80 18.41 -6.86
C ALA A 153 -11.84 19.66 -5.97
N ASP A 154 -12.64 19.60 -4.89
CA ASP A 154 -12.68 20.67 -3.89
C ASP A 154 -11.44 20.64 -2.98
N VAL A 155 -10.33 21.21 -3.47
CA VAL A 155 -9.04 21.24 -2.76
C VAL A 155 -8.42 22.64 -2.73
N PRO A 156 -7.64 22.98 -1.70
CA PRO A 156 -6.96 24.28 -1.61
C PRO A 156 -6.04 24.58 -2.80
N ALA A 157 -5.43 23.54 -3.40
CA ALA A 157 -4.53 23.67 -4.54
C ALA A 157 -5.21 24.23 -5.80
N LEU A 158 -6.54 24.11 -5.92
CA LEU A 158 -7.33 24.63 -7.03
C LEU A 158 -8.02 25.97 -6.70
N LYS A 159 -7.62 26.65 -5.62
CA LYS A 159 -8.24 27.92 -5.18
C LYS A 159 -7.22 29.02 -4.92
N GLY A 160 -7.63 30.26 -5.19
CA GLY A 160 -6.85 31.48 -4.93
C GLY A 160 -5.43 31.42 -5.50
N TRP A 161 -4.46 31.97 -4.77
CA TRP A 161 -3.06 32.05 -5.21
C TRP A 161 -2.41 30.69 -5.50
N ARG A 162 -2.87 29.60 -4.88
CA ARG A 162 -2.36 28.24 -5.16
C ARG A 162 -2.76 27.76 -6.54
N ARG A 163 -3.97 28.14 -6.98
CA ARG A 163 -4.44 27.85 -8.34
C ARG A 163 -3.56 28.55 -9.37
N GLU A 164 -3.27 29.82 -9.14
CA GLU A 164 -2.42 30.61 -10.04
C GLU A 164 -0.99 30.06 -10.11
N LEU A 165 -0.46 29.59 -8.97
CA LEU A 165 0.92 29.12 -8.89
C LEU A 165 1.13 27.68 -9.38
N PHE A 166 0.11 26.83 -9.26
CA PHE A 166 0.20 25.39 -9.57
C PHE A 166 -1.09 24.80 -10.14
N GLY A 167 -2.25 25.10 -9.53
CA GLY A 167 -3.49 24.40 -9.84
C GLY A 167 -3.96 24.53 -11.30
N ALA A 168 -3.74 25.69 -11.94
CA ALA A 168 -4.07 25.91 -13.34
C ALA A 168 -3.23 25.03 -14.27
N ASP A 169 -1.90 25.03 -14.09
CA ASP A 169 -0.97 24.17 -14.84
C ASP A 169 -1.27 22.69 -14.58
N ALA A 170 -1.58 22.31 -13.35
CA ALA A 170 -1.91 20.93 -12.97
C ALA A 170 -3.13 20.41 -13.75
N LEU A 171 -4.18 21.22 -13.86
CA LEU A 171 -5.37 20.86 -14.62
C LEU A 171 -5.09 20.85 -16.13
N ALA A 172 -4.30 21.78 -16.64
CA ALA A 172 -3.93 21.82 -18.05
C ALA A 172 -3.06 20.62 -18.46
N VAL A 173 -2.12 20.19 -17.61
CA VAL A 173 -1.36 18.95 -17.80
C VAL A 173 -2.29 17.74 -17.80
N LYS A 174 -3.25 17.67 -16.86
CA LYS A 174 -4.22 16.57 -16.80
C LYS A 174 -5.11 16.50 -18.05
N ARG A 175 -5.48 17.65 -18.62
CA ARG A 175 -6.25 17.72 -19.88
C ARG A 175 -5.42 17.50 -21.14
N GLY A 176 -4.10 17.34 -21.01
CA GLY A 176 -3.20 17.20 -22.16
C GLY A 176 -2.98 18.51 -22.92
N GLU A 177 -3.24 19.67 -22.31
CA GLU A 177 -3.00 21.00 -22.91
C GLU A 177 -1.56 21.47 -22.68
N LEU A 178 -0.92 20.98 -21.61
CA LEU A 178 0.48 21.25 -21.29
C LEU A 178 1.28 19.94 -21.17
N GLY A 179 2.50 19.96 -21.70
CA GLY A 179 3.51 18.93 -21.48
C GLY A 179 4.61 19.42 -20.55
N LEU A 180 5.11 18.54 -19.67
CA LEU A 180 6.32 18.80 -18.90
C LEU A 180 7.55 18.55 -19.77
N VAL A 181 8.48 19.50 -19.78
CA VAL A 181 9.77 19.36 -20.46
C VAL A 181 10.91 19.74 -19.52
N VAL A 182 12.11 19.23 -19.80
CA VAL A 182 13.33 19.65 -19.12
C VAL A 182 14.10 20.56 -20.07
N LYS A 183 14.34 21.81 -19.64
CA LYS A 183 15.15 22.79 -20.36
C LYS A 183 16.18 23.35 -19.40
N ASP A 184 17.45 23.31 -19.80
CA ASP A 184 18.58 23.83 -18.99
C ASP A 184 18.62 23.23 -17.57
N GLY A 185 18.28 21.94 -17.43
CA GLY A 185 18.21 21.23 -16.15
C GLY A 185 16.97 21.57 -15.29
N GLN A 186 16.07 22.41 -15.78
CA GLN A 186 14.86 22.82 -15.07
C GLN A 186 13.61 22.23 -15.71
N VAL A 187 12.66 21.78 -14.89
CA VAL A 187 11.34 21.36 -15.36
C VAL A 187 10.49 22.59 -15.65
N THR A 188 9.98 22.70 -16.88
CA THR A 188 9.04 23.72 -17.31
C THR A 188 7.88 23.09 -18.07
N VAL A 189 6.85 23.89 -18.37
CA VAL A 189 5.67 23.46 -19.13
C VAL A 189 5.68 24.13 -20.51
N LEU A 190 5.22 23.40 -21.52
CA LEU A 190 4.99 23.91 -22.87
C LEU A 190 3.62 23.47 -23.37
N PRO A 191 2.96 24.25 -24.25
CA PRO A 191 1.73 23.82 -24.91
C PRO A 191 1.94 22.49 -25.63
N ALA A 192 1.08 21.52 -25.34
CA ALA A 192 1.06 20.26 -26.06
C ALA A 192 0.39 20.49 -27.43
N ARG A 193 1.20 20.67 -28.48
CA ARG A 193 0.71 20.78 -29.86
C ARG A 193 0.69 19.38 -30.49
N GLY A 194 -0.44 18.98 -31.09
CA GLY A 194 -0.54 17.75 -31.90
C GLY A 194 -0.98 16.48 -31.18
N LEU A 195 -1.69 16.57 -30.05
CA LEU A 195 -2.42 15.44 -29.46
C LEU A 195 -3.80 15.25 -30.13
N ASP A 196 -3.93 15.55 -31.42
CA ASP A 196 -5.14 15.23 -32.18
C ASP A 196 -5.24 13.69 -32.29
N ASP A 197 -6.39 13.13 -31.90
CA ASP A 197 -6.76 11.71 -31.73
C ASP A 197 -6.49 10.74 -32.92
N THR A 198 -5.25 10.64 -33.43
CA THR A 198 -4.95 9.73 -34.57
C THR A 198 -3.90 8.65 -34.31
N ALA A 199 -3.36 8.55 -33.09
CA ALA A 199 -2.58 7.37 -32.71
C ALA A 199 -3.46 6.44 -31.87
N ALA A 200 -4.27 5.62 -32.54
CA ALA A 200 -4.81 4.42 -31.92
C ALA A 200 -3.67 3.69 -31.20
N PRO A 201 -3.86 3.22 -29.94
CA PRO A 201 -2.80 2.53 -29.22
C PRO A 201 -2.27 1.39 -30.11
N PRO A 202 -0.95 1.25 -30.29
CA PRO A 202 -0.41 0.16 -31.10
C PRO A 202 -0.98 -1.15 -30.55
N PRO A 203 -1.53 -2.05 -31.40
CA PRO A 203 -2.16 -3.26 -30.92
C PRO A 203 -1.17 -3.98 -29.99
N ALA A 204 -1.64 -4.31 -28.79
CA ALA A 204 -0.86 -4.97 -27.77
C ALA A 204 -0.09 -6.11 -28.44
N ARG A 205 1.24 -6.01 -28.49
CA ARG A 205 2.08 -7.04 -29.09
C ARG A 205 1.72 -8.33 -28.37
N ALA A 206 1.04 -9.23 -29.06
CA ALA A 206 0.68 -10.54 -28.56
C ALA A 206 1.95 -11.12 -27.94
N SER A 207 1.91 -11.36 -26.64
CA SER A 207 3.01 -11.89 -25.86
C SER A 207 3.59 -13.07 -26.63
N GLY A 208 4.75 -12.85 -27.24
CA GLY A 208 5.44 -13.86 -28.02
C GLY A 208 5.62 -15.08 -27.14
N ARG A 209 4.84 -16.12 -27.43
CA ARG A 209 4.91 -17.42 -26.80
C ARG A 209 6.34 -17.90 -26.96
N GLN A 210 7.15 -17.68 -25.93
CA GLN A 210 8.56 -18.02 -25.89
C GLN A 210 8.62 -19.54 -26.02
N LYS A 211 8.80 -20.02 -27.25
CA LYS A 211 9.08 -21.42 -27.56
C LYS A 211 10.36 -21.77 -26.79
N LYS A 212 10.20 -22.41 -25.63
CA LYS A 212 11.26 -23.16 -24.96
C LYS A 212 11.77 -24.18 -25.97
N ARG A 213 12.83 -23.84 -26.72
CA ARG A 213 13.66 -24.81 -27.44
C ARG A 213 14.26 -25.70 -26.36
N SER A 214 13.64 -26.85 -26.14
CA SER A 214 14.17 -27.94 -25.36
C SER A 214 15.51 -28.35 -25.95
N ARG A 215 16.61 -27.88 -25.35
CA ARG A 215 17.91 -28.54 -25.42
C ARG A 215 17.77 -29.88 -24.71
N ARG A 216 17.28 -30.88 -25.44
CA ARG A 216 17.39 -32.30 -25.09
C ARG A 216 17.83 -33.03 -26.36
N ARG A 217 19.13 -32.96 -26.66
CA ARG A 217 19.84 -33.89 -27.53
C ARG A 217 21.31 -33.89 -27.11
N ARG A 218 21.68 -34.91 -26.32
CA ARG A 218 22.93 -35.69 -26.34
C ARG A 218 23.12 -36.39 -24.99
N LYS A 219 22.34 -37.45 -24.79
CA LYS A 219 22.74 -38.63 -24.01
C LYS A 219 21.69 -39.72 -24.20
N GLY A 220 22.12 -40.88 -24.72
CA GLY A 220 21.28 -42.05 -24.98
C GLY A 220 21.08 -42.28 -26.47
N GLU A 221 21.24 -43.53 -26.90
CA GLU A 221 21.11 -44.05 -28.28
C GLU A 221 22.32 -43.86 -29.21
N GLN A 222 23.47 -44.36 -28.75
CA GLN A 222 24.29 -45.21 -29.61
C GLN A 222 24.66 -46.44 -28.78
N GLY A 223 24.15 -47.61 -29.17
CA GLY A 223 24.50 -48.87 -28.52
C GLY A 223 23.44 -49.94 -28.61
N GLU A 224 22.86 -50.21 -29.78
CA GLU A 224 22.30 -51.54 -30.07
C GLU A 224 22.09 -51.70 -31.58
N GLU A 225 23.11 -52.17 -32.30
CA GLU A 225 22.83 -53.03 -33.44
C GLU A 225 23.97 -54.04 -33.62
N ALA A 226 23.52 -55.29 -33.61
CA ALA A 226 24.26 -56.52 -33.49
C ALA A 226 25.37 -56.70 -34.53
N GLY A 227 26.53 -57.13 -34.05
CA GLY A 227 27.52 -57.83 -34.86
C GLY A 227 26.99 -59.19 -35.31
N THR A 228 27.26 -59.52 -36.57
CA THR A 228 27.18 -60.87 -37.13
C THR A 228 28.49 -61.17 -37.85
N ARG A 229 29.20 -62.21 -37.34
CA ARG A 229 30.32 -62.98 -37.96
C ARG A 229 31.66 -62.22 -38.09
N GLN A 230 32.85 -62.78 -37.86
CA GLN A 230 33.32 -64.16 -37.90
C GLN A 230 34.72 -64.28 -37.25
N ALA A 231 34.97 -65.44 -36.61
CA ALA A 231 36.22 -66.22 -36.51
C ALA A 231 37.56 -65.64 -35.94
N GLY A 232 38.20 -66.46 -35.08
CA GLY A 232 39.64 -66.44 -34.77
C GLY A 232 39.96 -66.30 -33.28
N GLU A 233 39.86 -67.34 -32.44
CA GLU A 233 40.87 -68.40 -32.21
C GLU A 233 41.81 -68.13 -31.00
N LYS A 234 41.69 -68.99 -29.95
CA LYS A 234 42.69 -69.41 -28.93
C LYS A 234 43.28 -68.31 -28.00
N ARG A 235 43.55 -68.51 -26.71
CA ARG A 235 43.72 -69.69 -25.84
C ARG A 235 43.79 -69.21 -24.37
N ALA A 236 43.31 -70.08 -23.48
CA ALA A 236 43.84 -70.44 -22.15
C ALA A 236 44.23 -69.36 -21.11
N GLY A 237 43.67 -69.49 -19.90
CA GLY A 237 44.21 -68.82 -18.71
C GLY A 237 43.30 -68.83 -17.48
N VAL A 238 42.92 -70.02 -17.03
CA VAL A 238 42.26 -70.35 -15.75
C VAL A 238 43.35 -70.33 -14.64
N PRO A 239 43.09 -70.24 -13.32
CA PRO A 239 42.22 -69.34 -12.56
C PRO A 239 42.77 -68.96 -11.14
N ARG A 240 41.90 -68.31 -10.35
CA ARG A 240 41.54 -68.61 -8.94
C ARG A 240 42.08 -67.72 -7.79
N PRO A 241 41.31 -67.66 -6.68
CA PRO A 241 41.20 -66.52 -5.78
C PRO A 241 41.68 -66.83 -4.34
N ALA A 242 41.67 -65.80 -3.49
CA ALA A 242 41.09 -65.79 -2.15
C ALA A 242 40.80 -64.34 -1.77
#